data_AF-A0A815ZXB4-F1
#
_entry.id   AF-A0A815ZXB4-F1
#
_cell.length_a   1.000
_cell.length_b   1.000
_cell.length_c   1.000
_cell.angle_alpha   90.00
_cell.angle_beta   90.00
_cell.angle_gamma   90.00
#
_symmetry.space_group_name_H-M   'P 1'
#
loop_
_entity.id
_entity.type
_entity.pdbx_description
1 polymer ?
#
loop_
_entity_poly.entity_id
_entity_poly.type
_entity_poly.pdbx_seq_one_letter_code
_entity_poly.pdbx_strand_id
1 'polypeptide(L)' 'LTIKNITTKHAGSITVKAENTVGTAEETANINIRSAPILLKPLTDTEVITNNDATFICAFQSSPQANIQ' A
#
# COMPACT_ATOMS: atom_id res chain seq x y z
N LEU A 1 -20.42 3.64 -8.67
CA LEU A 1 -19.38 4.10 -7.73
C LEU A 1 -18.09 4.30 -8.51
N THR A 2 -17.48 5.49 -8.44
CA THR A 2 -16.21 5.78 -9.13
C THR A 2 -15.24 6.39 -8.14
N ILE A 3 -14.08 5.75 -7.94
CA ILE A 3 -13.02 6.22 -7.05
C ILE A 3 -11.86 6.73 -7.93
N LYS A 4 -11.61 8.04 -7.88
CA LYS A 4 -10.46 8.66 -8.56
C LYS A 4 -9.28 8.75 -7.59
N ASN A 5 -8.05 8.75 -8.11
CA ASN A 5 -6.81 8.83 -7.32
C ASN A 5 -6.72 7.73 -6.26
N ILE A 6 -6.78 6.47 -6.71
CA ILE A 6 -6.75 5.32 -5.81
C ILE A 6 -5.41 5.25 -5.05
N THR A 7 -5.49 5.07 -3.74
CA THR A 7 -4.36 4.90 -2.83
C THR A 7 -4.51 3.59 -2.07
N THR A 8 -3.41 3.04 -1.52
CA THR A 8 -3.40 1.77 -0.78
C THR A 8 -4.46 1.68 0.35
N LYS A 9 -4.95 2.82 0.86
CA LYS A 9 -6.03 2.89 1.85
C LYS A 9 -7.39 2.41 1.35
N HIS A 10 -7.61 2.38 0.02
CA HIS A 10 -8.86 1.92 -0.58
C HIS A 10 -8.88 0.40 -0.84
N ALA A 11 -7.81 -0.31 -0.48
CA ALA A 11 -7.79 -1.76 -0.56
C ALA A 11 -8.75 -2.33 0.48
N GLY A 12 -9.52 -3.34 0.09
CA GLY A 12 -10.53 -3.96 0.95
C GLY A 12 -11.84 -4.24 0.23
N SER A 13 -12.84 -4.67 1.00
CA SER A 13 -14.17 -4.99 0.50
C SER A 13 -15.06 -3.75 0.46
N ILE A 14 -15.72 -3.50 -0.66
CA ILE A 14 -16.81 -2.54 -0.77
C ILE A 14 -18.11 -3.30 -0.95
N THR A 15 -19.09 -2.99 -0.12
CA THR A 15 -20.45 -3.54 -0.20
C THR A 15 -21.41 -2.45 -0.68
N VAL A 16 -22.21 -2.77 -1.68
CA VAL A 16 -23.29 -1.91 -2.19
C VAL A 16 -24.60 -2.52 -1.74
N LYS A 17 -25.43 -1.69 -1.07
CA LYS A 17 -26.79 -2.05 -0.64
C LYS A 17 -27.82 -1.28 -1.45
N ALA A 18 -28.78 -1.97 -2.02
CA ALA A 18 -29.98 -1.42 -2.62
C ALA A 18 -31.20 -1.80 -1.77
N GLU A 19 -32.08 -0.83 -1.50
CA GLU A 19 -33.25 -1.01 -0.65
C GLU A 19 -34.48 -0.39 -1.31
N ASN A 20 -35.61 -1.08 -1.25
CA ASN A 20 -36.93 -0.58 -1.64
C ASN A 20 -37.96 -0.98 -0.58
N THR A 21 -39.24 -0.60 -0.79
CA THR A 21 -40.33 -0.86 0.16
C THR A 21 -40.63 -2.35 0.38
N VAL A 22 -40.10 -3.24 -0.46
CA VAL A 22 -40.38 -4.68 -0.46
C VAL A 22 -39.17 -5.49 0.02
N GLY A 23 -37.95 -4.97 -0.06
CA GLY A 23 -36.76 -5.69 0.36
C GLY A 23 -35.43 -4.97 0.13
N THR A 24 -34.37 -5.73 0.36
CA THR A 24 -32.97 -5.27 0.26
C THR A 24 -32.16 -6.26 -0.57
N ALA A 25 -31.17 -5.75 -1.29
CA ALA A 25 -30.16 -6.53 -2.01
C ALA A 25 -28.78 -5.97 -1.69
N GLU A 26 -27.81 -6.84 -1.44
CA GLU A 26 -26.42 -6.46 -1.13
C GLU A 26 -25.46 -7.23 -2.02
N GLU A 27 -24.41 -6.56 -2.49
CA GLU A 27 -23.33 -7.19 -3.24
C GLU A 27 -21.97 -6.61 -2.82
N THR A 28 -20.97 -7.49 -2.67
CA THR A 28 -19.65 -7.14 -2.15
C THR A 28 -18.56 -7.42 -3.19
N ALA A 29 -17.68 -6.45 -3.42
CA ALA A 29 -16.52 -6.55 -4.30
C ALA A 29 -15.22 -6.26 -3.55
N ASN A 30 -14.17 -7.02 -3.84
CA ASN A 30 -12.85 -6.84 -3.24
C ASN A 30 -11.95 -6.00 -4.15
N ILE A 31 -11.41 -4.91 -3.60
CA ILE A 31 -10.47 -4.02 -4.28
C ILE A 31 -9.05 -4.39 -3.86
N ASN A 32 -8.28 -4.88 -4.83
CA ASN A 32 -6.85 -5.15 -4.67
C ASN A 32 -6.02 -4.05 -5.34
N ILE A 33 -5.18 -3.37 -4.58
CA ILE A 33 -4.35 -2.28 -5.08
C ILE A 33 -2.93 -2.78 -5.25
N ARG A 34 -2.40 -2.59 -6.46
CA ARG A 34 -1.01 -2.91 -6.78
C ARG A 34 -0.23 -1.63 -7.01
N SER A 35 0.97 -1.56 -6.45
CA SER A 35 1.90 -0.46 -6.67
C SER A 35 3.30 -1.02 -6.82
N ALA A 36 4.01 -0.54 -7.84
CA ALA A 36 5.44 -0.77 -7.95
C ALA A 36 6.15 -0.27 -6.68
N PRO A 37 7.31 -0.84 -6.32
CA PRO A 37 8.11 -0.32 -5.22
C PRO A 37 8.48 1.14 -5.44
N ILE A 38 8.15 1.99 -4.47
CA ILE A 38 8.52 3.40 -4.45
C ILE A 38 9.56 3.57 -3.33
N LEU A 39 10.71 4.12 -3.68
CA LEU A 39 11.78 4.40 -2.72
C LEU A 39 11.38 5.61 -1.86
N LEU A 40 11.20 5.38 -0.56
CA LEU A 40 10.84 6.41 0.41
C LEU A 40 12.09 7.03 1.04
N LYS A 41 13.09 6.18 1.34
CA LYS A 41 14.38 6.59 1.89
C LYS A 41 15.49 5.91 1.09
N PRO A 42 16.18 6.64 0.20
CA PRO A 42 17.35 6.13 -0.50
C PRO A 42 18.51 5.93 0.47
N LEU A 43 19.45 5.07 0.09
CA LEU A 43 20.75 5.01 0.73
C LEU A 43 21.55 6.27 0.41
N THR A 44 22.34 6.70 1.38
CA THR A 44 23.21 7.86 1.26
C THR A 44 24.59 7.50 1.79
N ASP A 45 25.60 8.16 1.25
CA ASP A 45 26.97 8.01 1.73
C ASP A 45 27.02 8.35 3.23
N THR A 46 27.72 7.51 3.99
CA THR A 46 27.84 7.64 5.44
C THR A 46 29.31 7.50 5.81
N GLU A 47 29.86 8.53 6.42
CA GLU A 47 31.21 8.50 6.99
C GLU A 47 31.17 7.93 8.41
N VAL A 48 31.99 6.93 8.68
CA VAL A 48 32.04 6.25 9.98
C VAL A 48 33.49 6.12 10.42
N ILE A 49 33.73 6.35 11.71
CA ILE A 49 35.07 6.24 12.31
C ILE A 49 35.42 4.76 12.48
N THR A 50 36.68 4.41 12.19
CA THR A 50 37.23 3.06 12.38
C THR A 50 36.83 2.47 13.74
N ASN A 51 36.42 1.19 13.74
CA ASN A 51 35.91 0.44 14.90
C ASN A 51 34.52 0.88 15.42
N ASN A 52 33.72 1.61 14.63
CA ASN A 52 32.31 1.84 14.91
C ASN A 52 31.40 1.13 13.90
N ASP A 53 30.18 0.85 14.33
CA ASP A 53 29.16 0.23 13.48
C ASP A 53 28.52 1.26 12.55
N ALA A 54 28.34 0.87 11.28
CA ALA A 54 27.59 1.63 10.29
C ALA A 54 26.22 0.98 10.06
N THR A 55 25.13 1.74 10.24
CA THR A 55 23.77 1.25 9.95
C THR A 55 23.18 1.96 8.74
N PHE A 56 22.91 1.20 7.68
CA PHE A 56 22.31 1.69 6.45
C PHE A 56 20.82 1.33 6.43
N ILE A 57 19.96 2.35 6.37
CA ILE A 57 18.51 2.17 6.38
C ILE A 57 17.95 2.64 5.04
N CYS A 58 17.45 1.71 4.24
CA CYS A 58 16.61 2.00 3.08
C CYS A 58 15.14 1.70 3.42
N ALA A 59 14.23 2.49 2.87
CA ALA A 59 12.80 2.27 3.04
C ALA A 59 12.08 2.42 1.70
N PHE A 60 11.12 1.54 1.45
CA PHE A 60 10.30 1.55 0.23
C PHE A 60 8.87 1.12 0.55
N GLN A 61 7.94 1.54 -0.28
CA GLN A 61 6.53 1.16 -0.23
C GLN A 61 6.18 0.35 -1.47
N SER A 62 5.60 -0.83 -1.29
CA SER A 62 5.21 -1.73 -2.38
C SER A 62 3.94 -2.50 -2.03
N SER A 63 3.14 -2.83 -3.04
CA SER A 63 1.99 -3.71 -2.88
C SER A 63 1.88 -4.63 -4.12
N PRO A 64 2.08 -5.95 -3.97
CA PRO A 64 2.45 -6.69 -2.75
C PRO A 64 3.87 -6.33 -2.26
N GLN A 65 4.21 -6.75 -1.04
CA GLN A 65 5.51 -6.45 -0.42
C GLN A 65 6.66 -7.00 -1.28
N ALA A 66 7.57 -6.12 -1.69
CA ALA A 66 8.73 -6.47 -2.50
C ALA A 66 9.81 -7.19 -1.68
N ASN A 67 10.57 -8.06 -2.36
CA ASN A 67 11.74 -8.72 -1.79
C ASN A 67 12.97 -7.80 -1.95
N ILE A 68 13.74 -7.62 -0.88
CA ILE A 68 15.02 -6.90 -0.89
C ILE A 68 16.13 -7.95 -1.03
N GLN A 69 17.03 -7.76 -1.99
CA GLN A 69 18.23 -8.58 -2.17
C GLN A 69 19.50 -7.78 -1.88
#